data_AF-A0A345YEC5-F1
#
_entry.id   AF-A0A345YEC5-F1
#
_cell.length_a   1.000
_cell.length_b   1.000
_cell.length_c   1.000
_cell.angle_alpha   90.00
_cell.angle_beta   90.00
_cell.angle_gamma   90.00
#
_symmetry.space_group_name_H-M   'P 1'
#
loop_
_entity.id
_entity.type
_entity.pdbx_description
1 polymer ?
#
loop_
_entity_poly.entity_id
_entity_poly.type
_entity_poly.pdbx_seq_one_letter_code
_entity_poly.pdbx_strand_id
1 'polypeptide(L)'
;MWNWFKKKPRQSDDELRALAEQLIGPQSLAVALAETVRDYTAAVQAGKLSYPAHRREGASVVEIWADLRIEALHKMFNFGQSDPFLLSDQRRQEDLLACFLDDRAHLEMPQPRGAVIPDTIQGMFQVYLYLDAAGSEVADRETDRAGLKLEGRSILDRIESECAELRPRLAAFKAGTGDGTIPATMIELLYADVTAKAKSIALSAKFGPHYESGIKFVEAQLTKQGDDPSGFRASVTRVMAAKDPDHLAAQS
;
A
#
# COMPACT_ATOMS: atom_id res chain seq x y z
N MET A 1 15.98 56.38 -6.12
CA MET A 1 15.64 55.83 -4.80
C MET A 1 15.20 54.39 -4.98
N TRP A 2 15.70 53.52 -4.10
CA TRP A 2 15.82 52.07 -4.24
C TRP A 2 14.55 51.26 -4.49
N ASN A 3 14.76 50.19 -5.26
CA ASN A 3 13.82 49.12 -5.56
C ASN A 3 13.41 48.36 -4.28
N TRP A 4 12.09 48.24 -4.14
CA TRP A 4 11.35 47.08 -3.65
C TRP A 4 12.15 45.78 -3.48
N PHE A 5 12.71 45.57 -2.29
CA PHE A 5 12.87 44.22 -1.76
C PHE A 5 11.54 43.83 -1.11
N LYS A 6 10.63 43.26 -1.90
CA LYS A 6 9.59 42.40 -1.34
C LYS A 6 10.32 41.27 -0.61
N LYS A 7 10.44 41.39 0.72
CA LYS A 7 10.83 40.27 1.57
C LYS A 7 9.88 39.12 1.22
N LYS A 8 10.42 38.05 0.63
CA LYS A 8 9.69 36.77 0.58
C LYS A 8 9.22 36.50 2.02
N PRO A 9 7.94 36.13 2.25
CA PRO A 9 7.54 35.69 3.57
C PRO A 9 8.52 34.58 3.98
N ARG A 10 9.22 34.79 5.10
CA ARG A 10 10.05 33.75 5.69
C ARG A 10 9.08 32.64 6.05
N GLN A 11 9.13 31.52 5.32
CA GLN A 11 8.52 30.28 5.78
C GLN A 11 9.01 30.02 7.19
N SER A 12 8.08 29.71 8.09
CA SER A 12 8.42 29.42 9.48
C SER A 12 9.29 28.16 9.55
N ASP A 13 10.18 28.08 10.54
CA ASP A 13 11.07 26.92 10.70
C ASP A 13 10.29 25.60 10.87
N ASP A 14 9.06 25.67 11.41
CA ASP A 14 8.13 24.54 11.52
C ASP A 14 7.61 24.07 10.16
N GLU A 15 7.29 24.98 9.24
CA GLU A 15 6.89 24.65 7.86
C GLU A 15 8.06 24.03 7.08
N LEU A 16 9.28 24.54 7.28
CA LEU A 16 10.49 23.98 6.66
C LEU A 16 10.81 22.58 7.19
N ARG A 17 10.60 22.34 8.48
CA ARG A 17 10.75 21.02 9.10
C ARG A 17 9.71 20.04 8.58
N ALA A 18 8.43 20.44 8.53
CA ALA A 18 7.37 19.59 7.99
C ALA A 18 7.62 19.23 6.51
N LEU A 19 8.11 20.19 5.72
CA LEU A 19 8.50 19.97 4.33
C LEU A 19 9.69 19.00 4.22
N ALA A 20 10.70 19.14 5.09
CA ALA A 20 11.85 18.23 5.12
C ALA A 20 11.44 16.80 5.51
N GLU A 21 10.57 16.65 6.50
CA GLU A 21 10.02 15.36 6.93
C GLU A 21 9.22 14.69 5.79
N GLN A 22 8.44 15.45 5.03
CA GLN A 22 7.71 14.95 3.85
C GLN A 22 8.63 14.51 2.70
N LEU A 23 9.82 15.12 2.54
CA LEU A 23 10.80 14.69 1.53
C LEU A 23 11.60 13.45 1.95
N ILE A 24 11.79 13.25 3.25
CA ILE A 24 12.57 12.13 3.81
C ILE A 24 11.70 10.88 4.00
N GLY A 25 10.40 11.07 4.25
CA GLY A 25 9.42 10.01 4.50
C GLY A 25 9.44 8.89 3.45
N PRO A 26 9.30 9.19 2.15
CA PRO A 26 9.29 8.17 1.09
C PRO A 26 10.57 7.33 1.03
N GLN A 27 11.73 7.96 1.18
CA GLN A 27 13.02 7.25 1.15
C GLN A 27 13.16 6.35 2.37
N SER A 28 12.72 6.83 3.53
CA SER A 28 12.75 6.06 4.78
C SER A 28 11.80 4.85 4.71
N LEU A 29 10.63 5.02 4.08
CA LEU A 29 9.71 3.94 3.77
C LEU A 29 10.38 2.90 2.86
N ALA A 30 11.00 3.31 1.74
CA ALA A 30 11.67 2.38 0.83
C ALA A 30 12.77 1.56 1.53
N VAL A 31 13.58 2.19 2.40
CA VAL A 31 14.60 1.50 3.21
C VAL A 31 13.95 0.49 4.17
N ALA A 32 12.92 0.90 4.91
CA ALA A 32 12.23 0.02 5.86
C ALA A 32 11.58 -1.19 5.17
N LEU A 33 11.01 -1.00 3.97
CA LEU A 33 10.44 -2.08 3.18
C LEU A 33 11.54 -3.04 2.70
N ALA A 34 12.68 -2.53 2.25
CA ALA A 34 13.81 -3.36 1.83
C ALA A 34 14.36 -4.22 2.99
N GLU A 35 14.48 -3.64 4.18
CA GLU A 35 14.87 -4.35 5.39
C GLU A 35 13.86 -5.44 5.75
N THR A 36 12.57 -5.11 5.76
CA THR A 36 11.49 -6.07 6.05
C THR A 36 11.50 -7.25 5.07
N VAL A 37 11.67 -6.96 3.78
CA VAL A 37 11.76 -8.00 2.73
C VAL A 37 12.97 -8.91 2.95
N ARG A 38 14.14 -8.32 3.24
CA ARG A 38 15.36 -9.09 3.52
C ARG A 38 15.17 -10.01 4.73
N ASP A 39 14.63 -9.48 5.82
CA ASP A 39 14.48 -10.21 7.07
C ASP A 39 13.45 -11.35 6.94
N TYR A 40 12.36 -11.10 6.21
CA TYR A 40 11.39 -12.13 5.83
C TYR A 40 12.03 -13.26 5.02
N THR A 41 12.77 -12.92 3.95
CA THR A 41 13.45 -13.92 3.11
C THR A 41 14.46 -14.74 3.93
N ALA A 42 15.20 -14.11 4.83
CA ALA A 42 16.12 -14.82 5.73
C ALA A 42 15.38 -15.78 6.68
N ALA A 43 14.21 -15.39 7.21
CA ALA A 43 13.39 -16.24 8.06
C ALA A 43 12.81 -17.45 7.29
N VAL A 44 12.40 -17.26 6.03
CA VAL A 44 11.97 -18.36 5.14
C VAL A 44 13.14 -19.32 4.87
N GLN A 45 14.31 -18.80 4.50
CA GLN A 45 15.50 -19.62 4.24
C GLN A 45 15.95 -20.42 5.48
N ALA A 46 15.79 -19.85 6.67
CA ALA A 46 16.07 -20.51 7.93
C ALA A 46 14.99 -21.53 8.36
N GLY A 47 13.92 -21.71 7.58
CA GLY A 47 12.81 -22.61 7.88
C GLY A 47 11.91 -22.13 9.04
N LYS A 48 12.04 -20.87 9.46
CA LYS A 48 11.23 -20.27 10.53
C LYS A 48 9.85 -19.85 10.04
N LEU A 49 9.73 -19.53 8.75
CA LEU A 49 8.48 -19.16 8.08
C LEU A 49 8.26 -20.09 6.88
N SER A 50 6.99 -20.38 6.59
CA SER A 50 6.59 -21.12 5.39
C SER A 50 6.35 -20.17 4.23
N TYR A 51 6.80 -20.55 3.03
CA TYR A 51 6.56 -19.88 1.75
C TYR A 51 5.85 -20.82 0.76
N PRO A 52 4.77 -20.37 0.09
CA PRO A 52 4.14 -19.07 0.25
C PRO A 52 3.22 -19.01 1.49
N ALA A 53 3.05 -17.82 2.05
CA ALA A 53 2.38 -17.59 3.32
C ALA A 53 0.92 -18.06 3.33
N HIS A 54 0.20 -17.87 2.22
CA HIS A 54 -1.21 -18.29 2.07
C HIS A 54 -1.44 -19.80 2.18
N ARG A 55 -0.38 -20.62 2.11
CA ARG A 55 -0.44 -22.08 2.24
C ARG A 55 0.00 -22.60 3.61
N ARG A 56 0.27 -21.70 4.57
CA ARG A 56 0.66 -22.07 5.93
C ARG A 56 -0.54 -22.65 6.68
N GLU A 57 -0.41 -23.88 7.16
CA GLU A 57 -1.41 -24.52 8.02
C GLU A 57 -1.39 -23.90 9.43
N GLY A 58 -2.58 -23.73 10.03
CA GLY A 58 -2.73 -23.24 11.40
C GLY A 58 -2.50 -21.75 11.64
N ALA A 59 -2.05 -21.00 10.62
CA ALA A 59 -1.92 -19.54 10.72
C ALA A 59 -3.25 -18.83 10.52
N SER A 60 -3.49 -17.78 11.30
CA SER A 60 -4.65 -16.90 11.13
C SER A 60 -4.57 -16.15 9.80
N VAL A 61 -5.73 -15.75 9.28
CA VAL A 61 -5.82 -14.91 8.06
C VAL A 61 -5.00 -13.63 8.20
N VAL A 62 -4.96 -13.06 9.40
CA VAL A 62 -4.20 -11.83 9.70
C VAL A 62 -2.68 -12.07 9.53
N GLU A 63 -2.15 -13.14 10.12
CA GLU A 63 -0.72 -13.49 10.00
C GLU A 63 -0.34 -13.80 8.55
N ILE A 64 -1.22 -14.52 7.84
CA ILE A 64 -1.02 -14.82 6.42
C ILE A 64 -0.94 -13.53 5.61
N TRP A 65 -1.80 -12.54 5.87
CA TRP A 65 -1.79 -11.28 5.14
C TRP A 65 -0.61 -10.37 5.46
N ALA A 66 -0.12 -10.41 6.70
CA ALA A 66 1.10 -9.71 7.08
C ALA A 66 2.27 -10.17 6.22
N ASP A 67 2.44 -11.48 6.11
CA ASP A 67 3.49 -12.10 5.32
C ASP A 67 3.25 -11.95 3.81
N LEU A 68 2.01 -12.10 3.32
CA LEU A 68 1.68 -11.95 1.89
C LEU A 68 2.03 -10.56 1.35
N ARG A 69 1.83 -9.51 2.14
CA ARG A 69 2.26 -8.15 1.75
C ARG A 69 3.77 -8.09 1.52
N ILE A 70 4.55 -8.69 2.42
CA ILE A 70 6.01 -8.71 2.33
C ILE A 70 6.46 -9.56 1.15
N GLU A 71 5.83 -10.73 0.94
CA GLU A 71 6.05 -11.58 -0.23
C GLU A 71 5.71 -10.89 -1.56
N ALA A 72 4.64 -10.08 -1.58
CA ALA A 72 4.26 -9.30 -2.75
C ALA A 72 5.32 -8.24 -3.05
N LEU A 73 5.74 -7.47 -2.04
CA LEU A 73 6.80 -6.47 -2.18
C LEU A 73 8.12 -7.12 -2.61
N HIS A 74 8.45 -8.30 -2.09
CA HIS A 74 9.61 -9.09 -2.51
C HIS A 74 9.63 -9.33 -4.02
N LYS A 75 8.46 -9.47 -4.69
CA LYS A 75 8.41 -9.61 -6.16
C LYS A 75 8.99 -8.39 -6.86
N MET A 76 8.65 -7.18 -6.40
CA MET A 76 9.17 -5.94 -6.96
C MET A 76 10.69 -5.82 -6.77
N PHE A 77 11.19 -6.06 -5.56
CA PHE A 77 12.63 -5.96 -5.25
C PHE A 77 13.52 -6.97 -6.00
N ASN A 78 12.94 -8.04 -6.57
CA ASN A 78 13.68 -9.10 -7.24
C ASN A 78 13.30 -9.25 -8.73
N PHE A 79 12.65 -8.24 -9.32
CA PHE A 79 12.22 -8.28 -10.71
C PHE A 79 13.25 -7.63 -11.64
N GLY A 80 14.02 -8.43 -12.39
CA GLY A 80 14.91 -7.91 -13.44
C GLY A 80 15.93 -6.88 -12.92
N GLN A 81 15.97 -5.70 -13.56
CA GLN A 81 16.75 -4.54 -13.13
C GLN A 81 15.92 -3.54 -12.29
N SER A 82 14.84 -3.98 -11.66
CA SER A 82 14.01 -3.10 -10.83
C SER A 82 14.83 -2.46 -9.72
N ASP A 83 14.62 -1.15 -9.55
CA ASP A 83 15.12 -0.36 -8.44
C ASP A 83 13.95 0.32 -7.72
N PRO A 84 13.39 -0.31 -6.67
CA PRO A 84 12.25 0.25 -5.94
C PRO A 84 12.55 1.58 -5.24
N PHE A 85 13.81 1.95 -5.04
CA PHE A 85 14.16 3.27 -4.48
C PHE A 85 13.89 4.40 -5.48
N LEU A 86 13.73 4.11 -6.78
CA LEU A 86 13.24 5.11 -7.72
C LEU A 86 11.81 5.54 -7.41
N LEU A 87 10.98 4.62 -6.89
CA LEU A 87 9.60 4.90 -6.54
C LEU A 87 9.48 5.89 -5.38
N SER A 88 10.52 6.06 -4.55
CA SER A 88 10.60 7.09 -3.50
C SER A 88 11.28 8.40 -3.94
N ASP A 89 11.90 8.45 -5.12
CA ASP A 89 12.57 9.67 -5.60
C ASP A 89 11.58 10.62 -6.28
N GLN A 90 11.28 11.74 -5.63
CA GLN A 90 10.37 12.77 -6.15
C GLN A 90 10.80 13.30 -7.53
N ARG A 91 12.11 13.31 -7.82
CA ARG A 91 12.65 13.84 -9.08
C ARG A 91 12.35 12.93 -10.26
N ARG A 92 12.15 11.63 -10.01
CA ARG A 92 11.91 10.60 -11.03
C ARG A 92 10.44 10.28 -11.27
N GLN A 93 9.54 10.84 -10.46
CA GLN A 93 8.10 10.55 -10.54
C GLN A 93 7.51 10.88 -11.92
N GLU A 94 8.02 11.90 -12.62
CA GLU A 94 7.54 12.21 -13.97
C GLU A 94 7.86 11.11 -14.97
N ASP A 95 9.10 10.61 -14.97
CA ASP A 95 9.53 9.48 -15.81
C ASP A 95 8.73 8.21 -15.49
N LEU A 96 8.53 7.94 -14.20
CA LEU A 96 7.81 6.76 -13.72
C LEU A 96 6.33 6.82 -14.09
N LEU A 97 5.67 7.97 -13.91
CA LEU A 97 4.27 8.17 -14.29
C LEU A 97 4.08 8.14 -15.81
N ALA A 98 5.04 8.63 -16.60
CA ALA A 98 5.01 8.50 -18.05
C ALA A 98 5.09 7.02 -18.47
N CYS A 99 6.05 6.28 -17.90
CA CYS A 99 6.20 4.85 -18.17
C CYS A 99 4.97 4.04 -17.73
N PHE A 100 4.34 4.41 -16.61
CA PHE A 100 3.16 3.73 -16.08
C PHE A 100 1.90 4.03 -16.90
N LEU A 101 1.55 5.29 -17.14
CA LEU A 101 0.25 5.65 -17.74
C LEU A 101 0.27 5.65 -19.28
N ASP A 102 1.41 6.03 -19.88
CA ASP A 102 1.52 6.26 -21.32
C ASP A 102 2.18 5.09 -22.04
N ASP A 103 3.40 4.70 -21.62
CA ASP A 103 4.09 3.53 -22.21
C ASP A 103 3.45 2.21 -21.76
N ARG A 104 2.81 2.22 -20.59
CA ARG A 104 2.08 1.11 -19.99
C ARG A 104 2.91 -0.16 -19.90
N ALA A 105 4.12 -0.02 -19.39
CA ALA A 105 5.07 -1.11 -19.36
C ALA A 105 4.51 -2.38 -18.68
N HIS A 106 3.66 -2.17 -17.66
CA HIS A 106 2.95 -3.20 -16.90
C HIS A 106 2.00 -4.10 -17.69
N LEU A 107 1.54 -3.65 -18.87
CA LEU A 107 0.63 -4.44 -19.71
C LEU A 107 1.36 -5.42 -20.64
N GLU A 108 2.68 -5.33 -20.74
CA GLU A 108 3.47 -6.24 -21.58
C GLU A 108 3.75 -7.58 -20.89
N MET A 109 4.43 -8.48 -21.61
CA MET A 109 4.84 -9.78 -21.08
C MET A 109 5.56 -9.63 -19.73
N PRO A 110 5.35 -10.56 -18.77
CA PRO A 110 5.87 -10.47 -17.41
C PRO A 110 7.38 -10.72 -17.30
N GLN A 111 8.14 -10.54 -18.38
CA GLN A 111 9.58 -10.74 -18.40
C GLN A 111 10.29 -9.39 -18.27
N PRO A 112 11.44 -9.35 -17.58
CA PRO A 112 12.22 -8.13 -17.47
C PRO A 112 12.81 -7.74 -18.83
N ARG A 113 12.83 -6.44 -19.11
CA ARG A 113 13.35 -5.84 -20.34
C ARG A 113 14.82 -5.44 -20.20
N GLY A 114 15.37 -5.48 -18.99
CA GLY A 114 16.74 -5.06 -18.72
C GLY A 114 16.90 -3.55 -18.64
N ALA A 115 15.81 -2.81 -18.45
CA ALA A 115 15.80 -1.35 -18.31
C ALA A 115 15.19 -0.99 -16.94
N VAL A 116 15.91 -0.17 -16.17
CA VAL A 116 15.59 0.07 -14.75
C VAL A 116 14.16 0.59 -14.52
N ILE A 117 13.73 1.64 -15.25
CA ILE A 117 12.37 2.20 -15.07
C ILE A 117 11.29 1.21 -15.51
N PRO A 118 11.29 0.67 -16.75
CA PRO A 118 10.30 -0.32 -17.17
C PRO A 118 10.25 -1.56 -16.27
N ASP A 119 11.41 -2.08 -15.84
CA ASP A 119 11.47 -3.22 -14.93
C ASP A 119 10.95 -2.87 -13.54
N THR A 120 11.13 -1.63 -13.07
CA THR A 120 10.55 -1.16 -11.80
C THR A 120 9.04 -1.05 -11.87
N ILE A 121 8.49 -0.50 -12.96
CA ILE A 121 7.04 -0.45 -13.20
C ILE A 121 6.46 -1.87 -13.32
N GLN A 122 7.13 -2.75 -14.06
CA GLN A 122 6.72 -4.15 -14.18
C GLN A 122 6.81 -4.89 -12.84
N GLY A 123 7.86 -4.64 -12.05
CA GLY A 123 8.03 -5.19 -10.71
C GLY A 123 6.92 -4.75 -9.77
N MET A 124 6.53 -3.48 -9.82
CA MET A 124 5.35 -2.96 -9.10
C MET A 124 4.07 -3.70 -9.54
N PHE A 125 3.91 -3.96 -10.83
CA PHE A 125 2.78 -4.74 -11.34
C PHE A 125 2.76 -6.20 -10.84
N GLN A 126 3.92 -6.84 -10.69
CA GLN A 126 4.01 -8.18 -10.10
C GLN A 126 3.49 -8.23 -8.65
N VAL A 127 3.60 -7.14 -7.89
CA VAL A 127 3.02 -7.03 -6.54
C VAL A 127 1.50 -7.23 -6.62
N TYR A 128 0.84 -6.52 -7.52
CA TYR A 128 -0.61 -6.56 -7.65
C TYR A 128 -1.13 -7.89 -8.19
N LEU A 129 -0.46 -8.45 -9.22
CA LEU A 129 -0.80 -9.78 -9.73
C LEU A 129 -0.69 -10.84 -8.63
N TYR A 130 0.34 -10.75 -7.80
CA TYR A 130 0.53 -11.69 -6.70
C TYR A 130 -0.57 -11.56 -5.63
N LEU A 131 -0.90 -10.33 -5.23
CA LEU A 131 -1.92 -10.08 -4.20
C LEU A 131 -3.32 -10.44 -4.66
N ASP A 132 -3.64 -10.27 -5.94
CA ASP A 132 -4.94 -10.65 -6.48
C ASP A 132 -5.10 -12.17 -6.54
N ALA A 133 -4.06 -12.88 -6.99
CA ALA A 133 -4.03 -14.34 -7.02
C ALA A 133 -4.07 -14.93 -5.60
N ALA A 134 -3.14 -14.53 -4.73
CA ALA A 134 -3.11 -15.00 -3.34
C ALA A 134 -4.37 -14.58 -2.56
N GLY A 135 -4.91 -13.40 -2.87
CA GLY A 135 -6.16 -12.91 -2.27
C GLY A 135 -7.36 -13.74 -2.62
N SER A 136 -7.45 -14.17 -3.88
CA SER A 136 -8.50 -15.08 -4.33
C SER A 136 -8.38 -16.45 -3.66
N GLU A 137 -7.15 -16.98 -3.51
CA GLU A 137 -6.94 -18.28 -2.83
C GLU A 137 -7.31 -18.23 -1.34
N VAL A 138 -6.92 -17.17 -0.62
CA VAL A 138 -7.28 -17.00 0.80
C VAL A 138 -8.79 -16.75 0.94
N ALA A 139 -9.39 -15.95 0.07
CA ALA A 139 -10.83 -15.72 0.03
C ALA A 139 -11.62 -17.03 -0.18
N ASP A 140 -11.20 -17.85 -1.17
CA ASP A 140 -11.80 -19.15 -1.47
C ASP A 140 -11.71 -20.10 -0.26
N ARG A 141 -10.59 -20.08 0.46
CA ARG A 141 -10.39 -20.88 1.68
C ARG A 141 -11.31 -20.46 2.83
N GLU A 142 -11.55 -19.16 2.99
CA GLU A 142 -12.16 -18.60 4.21
C GLU A 142 -13.65 -18.28 4.10
N THR A 143 -14.22 -18.12 2.89
CA THR A 143 -15.53 -17.43 2.77
C THR A 143 -16.55 -18.01 1.77
N ASP A 144 -16.39 -19.24 1.26
CA ASP A 144 -17.34 -19.88 0.32
C ASP A 144 -17.81 -18.94 -0.81
N ARG A 145 -16.81 -18.52 -1.62
CA ARG A 145 -16.75 -17.97 -3.00
C ARG A 145 -17.85 -17.05 -3.56
N ALA A 146 -19.13 -17.19 -3.22
CA ALA A 146 -20.21 -16.49 -3.91
C ALA A 146 -20.31 -15.00 -3.57
N GLY A 147 -19.89 -14.58 -2.36
CA GLY A 147 -20.05 -13.21 -1.87
C GLY A 147 -18.85 -12.27 -2.07
N LEU A 148 -17.65 -12.81 -2.36
CA LEU A 148 -16.40 -12.04 -2.46
C LEU A 148 -16.01 -11.64 -3.88
N LYS A 149 -16.96 -11.65 -4.83
CA LYS A 149 -16.86 -10.76 -6.00
C LYS A 149 -16.96 -9.32 -5.48
N LEU A 150 -15.89 -8.85 -4.85
CA LEU A 150 -15.75 -7.49 -4.39
C LEU A 150 -16.08 -6.61 -5.59
N GLU A 151 -17.21 -5.91 -5.53
CA GLU A 151 -17.58 -4.79 -6.43
C GLU A 151 -16.63 -3.59 -6.25
N GLY A 152 -15.40 -3.83 -5.80
CA GLY A 152 -14.33 -2.85 -5.76
C GLY A 152 -13.55 -2.93 -7.05
N ARG A 153 -13.37 -1.77 -7.69
CA ARG A 153 -12.34 -1.54 -8.71
C ARG A 153 -11.09 -2.37 -8.40
N SER A 154 -10.53 -3.03 -9.42
CA SER A 154 -9.27 -3.75 -9.28
C SER A 154 -8.25 -2.84 -8.59
N ILE A 155 -7.34 -3.38 -7.77
CA ILE A 155 -6.26 -2.57 -7.18
C ILE A 155 -5.52 -1.82 -8.30
N LEU A 156 -5.43 -2.46 -9.48
CA LEU A 156 -4.92 -1.86 -10.72
C LEU A 156 -5.72 -0.62 -11.16
N ASP A 157 -7.04 -0.72 -11.25
CA ASP A 157 -7.88 0.41 -11.65
C ASP A 157 -7.75 1.58 -10.68
N ARG A 158 -7.56 1.28 -9.38
CA ARG A 158 -7.38 2.30 -8.36
C ARG A 158 -6.00 2.96 -8.47
N ILE A 159 -4.92 2.20 -8.53
CA ILE A 159 -3.57 2.78 -8.67
C ILE A 159 -3.42 3.53 -10.00
N GLU A 160 -4.06 3.07 -11.08
CA GLU A 160 -4.13 3.81 -12.35
C GLU A 160 -4.86 5.14 -12.18
N SER A 161 -5.99 5.16 -11.48
CA SER A 161 -6.71 6.39 -11.15
C SER A 161 -5.86 7.34 -10.29
N GLU A 162 -5.22 6.83 -9.24
CA GLU A 162 -4.38 7.64 -8.33
C GLU A 162 -3.15 8.19 -9.05
N CYS A 163 -2.49 7.40 -9.90
CA CYS A 163 -1.38 7.86 -10.73
C CYS A 163 -1.82 8.94 -11.74
N ALA A 164 -3.00 8.79 -12.34
CA ALA A 164 -3.56 9.78 -13.26
C ALA A 164 -3.86 11.12 -12.54
N GLU A 165 -4.33 11.08 -11.29
CA GLU A 165 -4.53 12.28 -10.46
C GLU A 165 -3.22 12.86 -9.94
N LEU A 166 -2.20 12.02 -9.70
CA LEU A 166 -0.90 12.46 -9.20
C LEU A 166 -0.15 13.33 -10.22
N ARG A 167 -0.21 12.98 -11.52
CA ARG A 167 0.48 13.73 -12.60
C ARG A 167 0.19 15.24 -12.59
N PRO A 168 -1.08 15.72 -12.61
CA PRO A 168 -1.37 17.15 -12.55
C PRO A 168 -0.98 17.78 -11.20
N ARG A 169 -1.02 17.04 -10.09
CA ARG A 169 -0.56 17.54 -8.77
C ARG A 169 0.95 17.77 -8.76
N LEU A 170 1.73 16.86 -9.35
CA LEU A 170 3.16 17.01 -9.53
C LEU A 170 3.51 18.21 -10.41
N ALA A 171 2.78 18.41 -11.51
CA ALA A 171 2.97 19.57 -12.37
C ALA A 171 2.69 20.88 -11.63
N ALA A 172 1.59 20.96 -10.87
CA ALA A 172 1.25 22.13 -10.07
C ALA A 172 2.27 22.42 -8.96
N PHE A 173 2.78 21.37 -8.29
CA PHE A 173 3.84 21.50 -7.28
C PHE A 173 5.14 22.06 -7.90
N LYS A 174 5.60 21.49 -9.02
CA LYS A 174 6.81 21.96 -9.73
C LYS A 174 6.66 23.40 -10.23
N ALA A 175 5.47 23.80 -10.66
CA ALA A 175 5.17 25.15 -11.13
C ALA A 175 4.96 26.16 -9.98
N GLY A 176 4.87 25.70 -8.72
CA GLY A 176 4.53 26.55 -7.57
C GLY A 176 3.10 27.11 -7.64
N THR A 177 2.20 26.46 -8.37
CA THR A 177 0.80 26.87 -8.57
C THR A 177 -0.20 26.08 -7.72
N GLY A 178 0.26 25.03 -7.02
CA GLY A 178 -0.53 24.24 -6.08
C GLY A 178 -0.60 24.84 -4.66
N ASP A 179 -1.20 24.09 -3.74
CA ASP A 179 -1.28 24.41 -2.30
C ASP A 179 0.06 24.31 -1.54
N GLY A 180 1.16 24.07 -2.26
CA GLY A 180 2.51 23.90 -1.70
C GLY A 180 2.75 22.53 -1.06
N THR A 181 1.78 21.61 -1.09
CA THR A 181 1.97 20.25 -0.56
C THR A 181 2.82 19.41 -1.50
N ILE A 182 3.73 18.61 -0.94
CA ILE A 182 4.51 17.65 -1.71
C ILE A 182 3.55 16.52 -2.12
N PRO A 183 3.36 16.26 -3.43
CA PRO A 183 2.55 15.16 -3.88
C PRO A 183 3.19 13.83 -3.50
N ALA A 184 2.36 12.85 -3.12
CA ALA A 184 2.81 11.50 -2.77
C ALA A 184 3.62 10.86 -3.91
N THR A 185 4.58 10.03 -3.52
CA THR A 185 5.38 9.22 -4.43
C THR A 185 4.68 7.90 -4.76
N MET A 186 5.07 7.26 -5.87
CA MET A 186 4.51 5.96 -6.26
C MET A 186 4.73 4.86 -5.20
N ILE A 187 5.82 4.90 -4.42
CA ILE A 187 6.01 3.94 -3.33
C ILE A 187 4.98 4.10 -2.21
N GLU A 188 4.57 5.34 -1.91
CA GLU A 188 3.55 5.62 -0.90
C GLU A 188 2.17 5.15 -1.36
N LEU A 189 1.83 5.40 -2.63
CA LEU A 189 0.58 4.92 -3.23
C LEU A 189 0.53 3.38 -3.21
N LEU A 190 1.60 2.73 -3.70
CA LEU A 190 1.72 1.27 -3.67
C LEU A 190 1.53 0.72 -2.25
N TYR A 191 2.26 1.26 -1.27
CA TYR A 191 2.21 0.78 0.10
C TYR A 191 0.83 0.97 0.74
N ALA A 192 0.18 2.11 0.49
CA ALA A 192 -1.17 2.38 0.96
C ALA A 192 -2.17 1.38 0.40
N ASP A 193 -2.09 1.08 -0.90
CA ASP A 193 -3.01 0.17 -1.58
C ASP A 193 -2.87 -1.28 -1.14
N VAL A 194 -1.62 -1.75 -1.07
CA VAL A 194 -1.32 -3.10 -0.56
C VAL A 194 -1.83 -3.24 0.88
N THR A 195 -1.61 -2.22 1.71
CA THR A 195 -2.11 -2.20 3.10
C THR A 195 -3.64 -2.19 3.16
N ALA A 196 -4.30 -1.40 2.32
CA ALA A 196 -5.76 -1.32 2.25
C ALA A 196 -6.39 -2.66 1.84
N LYS A 197 -5.82 -3.36 0.85
CA LYS A 197 -6.28 -4.69 0.44
C LYS A 197 -6.12 -5.72 1.57
N ALA A 198 -4.95 -5.74 2.21
CA ALA A 198 -4.70 -6.65 3.34
C ALA A 198 -5.73 -6.46 4.47
N LYS A 199 -6.04 -5.21 4.82
CA LYS A 199 -7.10 -4.88 5.80
C LYS A 199 -8.47 -5.35 5.36
N SER A 200 -8.87 -5.05 4.12
CA SER A 200 -10.18 -5.43 3.60
C SER A 200 -10.40 -6.93 3.70
N ILE A 201 -9.40 -7.74 3.35
CA ILE A 201 -9.56 -9.21 3.38
C ILE A 201 -9.55 -9.73 4.81
N ALA A 202 -8.67 -9.22 5.68
CA ALA A 202 -8.68 -9.58 7.10
C ALA A 202 -10.04 -9.26 7.77
N LEU A 203 -10.64 -8.11 7.43
CA LEU A 203 -11.98 -7.75 7.89
C LEU A 203 -13.06 -8.64 7.28
N SER A 204 -12.96 -8.98 5.99
CA SER A 204 -13.91 -9.89 5.34
C SER A 204 -13.89 -11.29 5.93
N ALA A 205 -12.74 -11.80 6.36
CA ALA A 205 -12.66 -13.09 7.05
C ALA A 205 -13.39 -13.05 8.41
N LYS A 206 -13.36 -11.92 9.11
CA LYS A 206 -13.99 -11.78 10.44
C LYS A 206 -15.47 -11.43 10.38
N PHE A 207 -15.88 -10.63 9.41
CA PHE A 207 -17.22 -10.01 9.36
C PHE A 207 -18.03 -10.40 8.10
N GLY A 208 -17.47 -11.27 7.26
CA GLY A 208 -18.06 -11.68 5.99
C GLY A 208 -17.72 -10.73 4.81
N PRO A 209 -18.09 -11.11 3.57
CA PRO A 209 -17.73 -10.41 2.34
C PRO A 209 -18.08 -8.92 2.33
N HIS A 210 -19.19 -8.54 2.95
CA HIS A 210 -19.61 -7.16 3.14
C HIS A 210 -19.25 -6.68 4.55
N TYR A 211 -17.95 -6.69 4.88
CA TYR A 211 -17.47 -6.47 6.25
C TYR A 211 -18.00 -5.17 6.87
N GLU A 212 -18.23 -4.11 6.08
CA GLU A 212 -18.82 -2.85 6.56
C GLU A 212 -20.26 -3.04 7.08
N SER A 213 -21.08 -3.80 6.35
CA SER A 213 -22.43 -4.18 6.76
C SER A 213 -22.40 -5.17 7.91
N GLY A 214 -21.43 -6.10 7.91
CA GLY A 214 -21.20 -7.03 9.02
C GLY A 214 -20.85 -6.32 10.33
N ILE A 215 -19.97 -5.32 10.27
CA ILE A 215 -19.61 -4.47 11.43
C ILE A 215 -20.87 -3.77 11.96
N LYS A 216 -21.63 -3.11 11.08
CA LYS A 216 -22.89 -2.42 11.46
C LYS A 216 -23.92 -3.38 12.06
N PHE A 217 -24.01 -4.60 11.54
CA PHE A 217 -24.91 -5.62 12.07
C PHE A 217 -24.52 -6.05 13.47
N VAL A 218 -23.24 -6.37 13.72
CA VAL A 218 -22.74 -6.75 15.05
C VAL A 218 -22.96 -5.63 16.05
N GLU A 219 -22.67 -4.39 15.65
CA GLU A 219 -22.91 -3.20 16.45
C GLU A 219 -24.39 -3.03 16.83
N ALA A 220 -25.30 -3.25 15.88
CA ALA A 220 -26.73 -3.20 16.11
C ALA A 220 -27.21 -4.34 17.02
N GLN A 221 -26.60 -5.53 16.94
CA GLN A 221 -26.92 -6.66 17.83
C GLN A 221 -26.51 -6.39 19.28
N LEU A 222 -25.29 -5.89 19.50
CA LEU A 222 -24.81 -5.50 20.83
C LEU A 222 -25.75 -4.47 21.47
N THR A 223 -26.10 -3.44 20.69
CA THR A 223 -27.05 -2.40 21.14
C THR A 223 -28.42 -2.99 21.49
N LYS A 224 -28.93 -3.93 20.68
CA LYS A 224 -30.22 -4.60 20.93
C LYS A 224 -30.20 -5.51 22.17
N GLN A 225 -29.04 -6.07 22.51
CA GLN A 225 -28.86 -6.93 23.67
C GLN A 225 -28.61 -6.13 24.96
N GLY A 226 -28.50 -4.80 24.86
CA GLY A 226 -28.22 -3.91 26.00
C GLY A 226 -26.73 -3.80 26.35
N ASP A 227 -25.86 -4.35 25.50
CA ASP A 227 -24.41 -4.25 25.65
C ASP A 227 -23.90 -2.91 25.08
N ASP A 228 -22.80 -2.41 25.64
CA ASP A 228 -22.12 -1.21 25.13
C ASP A 228 -21.22 -1.56 23.93
N PRO A 229 -21.52 -1.05 22.72
CA PRO A 229 -20.71 -1.31 21.54
C PRO A 229 -19.37 -0.53 21.52
N SER A 230 -19.07 0.31 22.52
CA SER A 230 -17.86 1.14 22.53
C SER A 230 -16.56 0.33 22.42
N GLY A 231 -16.45 -0.80 23.13
CA GLY A 231 -15.30 -1.70 23.06
C GLY A 231 -15.14 -2.36 21.69
N PHE A 232 -16.27 -2.70 21.05
CA PHE A 232 -16.29 -3.22 19.69
C PHE A 232 -15.87 -2.16 18.67
N ARG A 233 -16.45 -0.94 18.73
CA ARG A 233 -16.09 0.20 17.86
C ARG A 233 -14.62 0.61 18.02
N ALA A 234 -14.09 0.60 19.23
CA ALA A 234 -12.68 0.87 19.50
C ALA A 234 -11.78 -0.19 18.85
N SER A 235 -12.19 -1.46 18.88
CA SER A 235 -11.48 -2.56 18.24
C SER A 235 -11.50 -2.43 16.71
N VAL A 236 -12.67 -2.15 16.12
CA VAL A 236 -12.80 -1.91 14.67
C VAL A 236 -11.98 -0.70 14.22
N THR A 237 -12.10 0.43 14.92
CA THR A 237 -11.34 1.66 14.63
C THR A 237 -9.83 1.38 14.70
N ARG A 238 -9.38 0.59 15.68
CA ARG A 238 -7.96 0.20 15.79
C ARG A 238 -7.49 -0.65 14.61
N VAL A 239 -8.30 -1.63 14.17
CA VAL A 239 -8.00 -2.44 12.98
C VAL A 239 -7.91 -1.56 11.72
N MET A 240 -8.84 -0.62 11.57
CA MET A 240 -8.84 0.33 10.45
C MET A 240 -7.65 1.29 10.51
N ALA A 241 -7.23 1.70 11.71
CA ALA A 241 -6.11 2.61 11.95
C ALA A 241 -4.74 1.93 11.91
N ALA A 242 -4.66 0.59 11.93
CA ALA A 242 -3.40 -0.14 11.93
C ALA A 242 -2.55 0.24 10.70
N LYS A 243 -1.33 0.75 10.90
CA LYS A 243 -0.41 1.03 9.79
C LYS A 243 0.32 -0.23 9.30
N ASP A 244 0.22 -1.30 10.09
CA ASP A 244 0.81 -2.62 9.86
C ASP A 244 -0.10 -3.71 10.45
N PRO A 245 -0.35 -4.84 9.76
CA PRO A 245 -1.01 -6.02 10.33
C PRO A 245 -0.31 -6.63 11.57
N ASP A 246 0.95 -6.34 11.87
CA ASP A 246 1.58 -6.76 13.14
C ASP A 246 0.86 -6.16 14.37
N HIS A 247 0.20 -5.01 14.22
CA HIS A 247 -0.66 -4.43 15.25
C HIS A 247 -1.99 -5.19 15.43
N LEU A 248 -2.35 -6.07 14.49
CA LEU A 248 -3.52 -6.94 14.55
C LEU A 248 -3.19 -8.28 15.22
N ALA A 249 -1.96 -8.78 15.06
CA ALA A 249 -1.51 -10.07 15.61
C ALA A 249 -1.11 -10.03 17.09
N ALA A 250 -0.68 -8.87 17.61
CA ALA A 250 -0.21 -8.73 19.00
C ALA A 250 -1.29 -8.92 20.10
N GLN A 251 -2.51 -9.31 19.75
CA GLN A 251 -3.65 -9.37 20.70
C GLN A 251 -4.56 -10.61 20.54
N SER A 252 -4.10 -11.66 19.87
CA SER A 252 -4.72 -12.99 20.01
C SER A 252 -4.24 -13.69 21.28
#